data_AF-A0A2E1EDB1-F1
#
_entry.id   AF-A0A2E1EDB1-F1
#
_cell.length_a   1.000
_cell.length_b   1.000
_cell.length_c   1.000
_cell.angle_alpha   90.00
_cell.angle_beta   90.00
_cell.angle_gamma   90.00
#
_symmetry.space_group_name_H-M   'P 1'
#
loop_
_entity.id
_entity.type
_entity.pdbx_description
1 polymer ?
#
loop_
_entity_poly.entity_id
_entity_poly.type
_entity_poly.pdbx_seq_one_letter_code
_entity_poly.pdbx_strand_id
1 'polypeptide(L)'
;MTSNENLSEFTLSKDWRWLPLIGWTAAGLLLFASWLWPVTREAWDAFDVWVFHVMNGTVAQSDIWATIWALTGGRRFDVFSALLIFVIYLYYIGSGDFARFRHGLAFGAMTAVLLLVIIVLQRQIIAYPRLSPSLVLDGFNSILSVVPWSNAKEGSDRSFPGDHATVTMILAVLWWLGFTWRFGLVGVALAFFFALPRIAAGAHWATDAVIGGGSVTLIALALVSGTPIPWRIYRFALKPVDWVLSFWIRFADRLSPEGRDNVNPTRQVLRGMCIGAADLIPGVSGGTMALILGIYKRLIGAIAKLDRELIGLVARGQVLAAARHADALFLGTIGIGVLLSLIIFSRIIPLSMMVTNLPEITFGFFFGLIAASIVGLLSHVHMKGAGGWIWIGFGVVLGLLAATMVPVSTPDASWFIFLCGMAAVAAMLVPGISGSFVLLILGKYTDAIEALGRLDFSFIAPLAAGVVTGALLFSRAISWLLDHFYRQTLLAVIGVLGGSLLAVWPFKDRHYETIGTKVKLVRADPYIPSDFDLTVFFTIVAVLTGIFLYRFLDRLAQHAEAESI
;
A
#
# COMPACT_ATOMS: atom_id res chain seq x y z
N MET A 1 22.22 20.53 24.58
CA MET A 1 21.57 19.28 24.13
C MET A 1 22.38 18.05 24.55
N THR A 2 22.71 17.89 25.83
CA THR A 2 23.64 16.82 26.30
C THR A 2 23.09 15.97 27.46
N SER A 3 21.81 16.11 27.86
CA SER A 3 21.25 15.39 29.02
C SER A 3 20.29 14.23 28.69
N ASN A 4 20.02 13.91 27.42
CA ASN A 4 18.97 12.94 27.04
C ASN A 4 19.49 11.60 26.47
N GLU A 5 20.74 11.20 26.74
CA GLU A 5 21.20 9.83 26.35
C GLU A 5 20.46 8.72 27.13
N ASN A 6 19.81 9.04 28.27
CA ASN A 6 19.10 8.08 29.12
C ASN A 6 17.59 7.90 28.80
N LEU A 7 17.08 8.53 27.74
CA LEU A 7 15.66 8.47 27.35
C LEU A 7 15.38 7.63 26.09
N SER A 8 16.36 6.87 25.58
CA SER A 8 16.10 5.99 24.45
C SER A 8 15.24 4.79 24.90
N GLU A 9 14.02 4.69 24.40
CA GLU A 9 13.14 3.52 24.55
C GLU A 9 13.77 2.23 23.95
N PHE A 10 14.81 2.37 23.11
CA PHE A 10 15.51 1.29 22.42
C PHE A 10 16.44 0.51 23.36
N THR A 11 16.20 -0.79 23.52
CA THR A 11 17.01 -1.67 24.38
C THR A 11 18.25 -2.20 23.65
N LEU A 12 19.35 -1.43 23.68
CA LEU A 12 20.65 -1.84 23.11
C LEU A 12 21.69 -2.04 24.21
N SER A 13 22.52 -3.08 24.08
CA SER A 13 23.59 -3.34 25.05
C SER A 13 24.68 -2.27 24.94
N LYS A 14 25.01 -1.60 26.06
CA LYS A 14 26.12 -0.64 26.15
C LYS A 14 27.45 -1.31 26.46
N ASP A 15 27.38 -2.46 27.13
CA ASP A 15 28.51 -3.24 27.59
C ASP A 15 28.46 -4.66 26.99
N TRP A 16 29.53 -5.42 27.19
CA TRP A 16 29.56 -6.84 26.83
C TRP A 16 28.63 -7.64 27.74
N ARG A 17 27.72 -8.40 27.12
CA ARG A 17 26.83 -9.35 27.80
C ARG A 17 27.12 -10.75 27.26
N TRP A 18 28.01 -11.45 27.95
CA TRP A 18 28.50 -12.76 27.51
C TRP A 18 27.42 -13.84 27.46
N LEU A 19 26.45 -13.82 28.38
CA LEU A 19 25.41 -14.85 28.44
C LEU A 19 24.50 -14.83 27.19
N PRO A 20 23.88 -13.70 26.78
CA PRO A 20 23.18 -13.60 25.50
C PRO A 20 24.08 -13.90 24.29
N LEU A 21 25.33 -13.42 24.30
CA LEU A 21 26.26 -13.63 23.20
C LEU A 21 26.53 -15.13 22.96
N ILE A 22 26.90 -15.85 24.02
CA ILE A 22 27.19 -17.28 23.94
C ILE A 22 25.91 -18.07 23.68
N GLY A 23 24.82 -17.76 24.38
CA GLY A 23 23.55 -18.49 24.26
C GLY A 23 22.97 -18.44 22.85
N TRP A 24 22.86 -17.25 22.27
CA TRP A 24 22.30 -17.10 20.92
C TRP A 24 23.24 -17.57 19.82
N THR A 25 24.55 -17.42 20.00
CA THR A 25 25.54 -18.00 19.07
C THR A 25 25.46 -19.53 19.10
N ALA A 26 25.43 -20.13 20.28
CA ALA A 26 25.27 -21.58 20.44
C ALA A 26 23.95 -22.05 19.82
N ALA A 27 22.84 -21.34 20.06
CA ALA A 27 21.55 -21.67 19.44
C ALA A 27 21.60 -21.61 17.91
N GLY A 28 22.21 -20.57 17.32
CA GLY A 28 22.37 -20.44 15.87
C GLY A 28 23.24 -21.55 15.26
N LEU A 29 24.34 -21.89 15.93
CA LEU A 29 25.22 -22.99 15.54
C LEU A 29 24.55 -24.36 15.69
N LEU A 30 23.79 -24.59 16.77
CA LEU A 30 23.03 -25.83 16.98
C LEU A 30 21.93 -26.00 15.93
N LEU A 31 21.22 -24.92 15.59
CA LEU A 31 20.22 -24.95 14.52
C LEU A 31 20.88 -25.32 13.18
N PHE A 32 22.01 -24.70 12.86
CA PHE A 32 22.76 -25.02 11.63
C PHE A 32 23.32 -26.44 11.65
N ALA A 33 23.87 -26.88 12.78
CA ALA A 33 24.38 -28.23 12.97
C ALA A 33 23.27 -29.28 12.86
N SER A 34 22.05 -28.98 13.30
CA SER A 34 20.89 -29.88 13.12
C SER A 34 20.58 -30.14 11.64
N TRP A 35 20.93 -29.22 10.74
CA TRP A 35 20.75 -29.42 9.31
C TRP A 35 21.91 -30.16 8.64
N LEU A 36 23.09 -30.17 9.26
CA LEU A 36 24.26 -30.90 8.78
C LEU A 36 24.35 -32.32 9.35
N TRP A 37 23.78 -32.55 10.53
CA TRP A 37 23.89 -33.81 11.23
C TRP A 37 23.09 -34.91 10.52
N PRO A 38 23.69 -36.06 10.15
CA PRO A 38 23.04 -37.06 9.28
C PRO A 38 21.66 -37.54 9.77
N VAL A 39 21.50 -37.73 11.08
CA VAL A 39 20.24 -38.24 11.66
C VAL A 39 19.09 -37.23 11.53
N THR A 40 19.37 -35.95 11.73
CA THR A 40 18.36 -34.88 11.64
C THR A 40 18.23 -34.34 10.23
N ARG A 41 19.24 -34.57 9.38
CA ARG A 41 19.25 -34.19 7.97
C ARG A 41 18.08 -34.82 7.20
N GLU A 42 17.84 -36.12 7.39
CA GLU A 42 16.74 -36.82 6.74
C GLU A 42 15.38 -36.20 7.07
N ALA A 43 15.17 -35.80 8.33
CA ALA A 43 13.95 -35.12 8.75
C ALA A 43 13.79 -33.74 8.09
N TRP A 44 14.89 -32.99 7.95
CA TRP A 44 14.88 -31.69 7.24
C TRP A 44 14.61 -31.84 5.75
N ASP A 45 15.19 -32.83 5.10
CA ASP A 45 14.95 -33.11 3.67
C ASP A 45 13.50 -33.57 3.44
N ALA A 46 12.96 -34.41 4.34
CA ALA A 46 11.55 -34.81 4.30
C ALA A 46 10.61 -33.60 4.49
N PHE A 47 10.94 -32.71 5.43
CA PHE A 47 10.20 -31.45 5.64
C PHE A 47 10.25 -30.56 4.39
N ASP A 48 11.42 -30.39 3.79
CA ASP A 48 11.61 -29.59 2.58
C ASP A 48 10.77 -30.10 1.40
N VAL A 49 10.81 -31.40 1.15
CA VAL A 49 10.03 -32.05 0.08
C VAL A 49 8.53 -31.94 0.36
N TRP A 50 8.10 -32.17 1.60
CA TRP A 50 6.69 -32.04 1.99
C TRP A 50 6.17 -30.61 1.78
N VAL A 51 6.88 -29.61 2.31
CA VAL A 51 6.48 -28.20 2.14
C VAL A 51 6.48 -27.82 0.67
N PHE A 52 7.49 -28.22 -0.09
CA PHE A 52 7.56 -27.92 -1.52
C PHE A 52 6.37 -28.50 -2.29
N HIS A 53 6.02 -29.77 -2.10
CA HIS A 53 4.89 -30.37 -2.79
C HIS A 53 3.55 -29.73 -2.40
N VAL A 54 3.37 -29.39 -1.12
CA VAL A 54 2.16 -28.67 -0.67
C VAL A 54 2.07 -27.31 -1.35
N MET A 55 3.15 -26.54 -1.37
CA MET A 55 3.15 -25.17 -1.90
C MET A 55 3.13 -25.15 -3.43
N ASN A 56 4.07 -25.82 -4.10
CA ASN A 56 4.13 -25.86 -5.56
C ASN A 56 2.96 -26.64 -6.18
N GLY A 57 2.41 -27.63 -5.47
CA GLY A 57 1.21 -28.34 -5.90
C GLY A 57 0.00 -27.43 -6.12
N THR A 58 -0.10 -26.31 -5.40
CA THR A 58 -1.17 -25.32 -5.63
C THR A 58 -1.10 -24.67 -7.02
N VAL A 59 0.08 -24.60 -7.66
CA VAL A 59 0.25 -24.06 -9.02
C VAL A 59 -0.51 -24.90 -10.03
N ALA A 60 -0.52 -26.23 -9.87
CA ALA A 60 -1.25 -27.15 -10.76
C ALA A 60 -2.75 -27.26 -10.44
N GLN A 61 -3.19 -26.82 -9.25
CA GLN A 61 -4.59 -26.93 -8.85
C GLN A 61 -5.49 -25.90 -9.55
N SER A 62 -4.96 -24.71 -9.85
CA SER A 62 -5.73 -23.63 -10.47
C SER A 62 -4.85 -22.53 -11.04
N ASP A 63 -5.25 -22.00 -12.20
CA ASP A 63 -4.65 -20.82 -12.82
C ASP A 63 -4.67 -19.59 -11.90
N ILE A 64 -5.63 -19.51 -10.96
CA ILE A 64 -5.71 -18.44 -9.96
C ILE A 64 -4.53 -18.52 -9.01
N TRP A 65 -4.23 -19.71 -8.48
CA TRP A 65 -3.09 -19.92 -7.59
C TRP A 65 -1.77 -19.66 -8.32
N ALA A 66 -1.63 -20.17 -9.56
CA ALA A 66 -0.48 -19.86 -10.40
C ALA A 66 -0.30 -18.35 -10.59
N THR A 67 -1.38 -17.62 -10.83
CA THR A 67 -1.37 -16.15 -10.99
C THR A 67 -1.04 -15.42 -9.70
N ILE A 68 -1.56 -15.86 -8.55
CA ILE A 68 -1.22 -15.30 -7.22
C ILE A 68 0.28 -15.47 -6.95
N TRP A 69 0.82 -16.68 -7.18
CA TRP A 69 2.26 -16.93 -7.01
C TRP A 69 3.12 -16.20 -8.03
N ALA A 70 2.65 -16.04 -9.27
CA ALA A 70 3.31 -15.20 -10.28
C ALA A 70 3.43 -13.74 -9.83
N LEU A 71 2.35 -13.17 -9.30
CA LEU A 71 2.31 -11.77 -8.85
C LEU A 71 3.19 -11.54 -7.62
N THR A 72 3.13 -12.47 -6.64
CA THR A 72 3.84 -12.37 -5.36
C THR A 72 5.29 -12.87 -5.43
N GLY A 73 5.65 -13.71 -6.40
CA GLY A 73 6.99 -14.27 -6.57
C GLY A 73 7.97 -13.39 -7.35
N GLY A 74 7.50 -12.25 -7.87
CA GLY A 74 8.28 -11.34 -8.72
C GLY A 74 9.01 -10.22 -7.95
N ARG A 75 9.99 -9.59 -8.61
CA ARG A 75 10.80 -8.49 -8.03
C ARG A 75 9.97 -7.28 -7.57
N ARG A 76 8.84 -7.00 -8.23
CA ARG A 76 7.93 -5.90 -7.83
C ARG A 76 7.34 -6.15 -6.44
N PHE A 77 7.01 -7.39 -6.12
CA PHE A 77 6.49 -7.76 -4.81
C PHE A 77 7.55 -7.67 -3.70
N ASP A 78 8.83 -7.93 -4.01
CA ASP A 78 9.91 -7.70 -3.04
C ASP A 78 10.00 -6.22 -2.65
N VAL A 79 9.91 -5.33 -3.65
CA VAL A 79 9.91 -3.88 -3.41
C VAL A 79 8.66 -3.47 -2.63
N PHE A 80 7.49 -4.00 -2.97
CA PHE A 80 6.26 -3.79 -2.19
C PHE A 80 6.44 -4.18 -0.73
N SER A 81 6.98 -5.38 -0.48
CA SER A 81 7.22 -5.92 0.85
C SER A 81 8.19 -5.05 1.65
N ALA A 82 9.29 -4.61 1.02
CA ALA A 82 10.25 -3.71 1.64
C ALA A 82 9.64 -2.33 1.98
N LEU A 83 8.81 -1.78 1.09
CA LEU A 83 8.09 -0.52 1.34
C LEU A 83 7.05 -0.66 2.45
N LEU A 84 6.32 -1.77 2.51
CA LEU A 84 5.36 -2.03 3.57
C LEU A 84 6.04 -2.04 4.94
N ILE A 85 7.15 -2.77 5.04
CA ILE A 85 7.99 -2.82 6.25
C ILE A 85 8.49 -1.40 6.61
N PHE A 86 8.96 -0.65 5.61
CA PHE A 86 9.43 0.72 5.81
C PHE A 86 8.32 1.67 6.28
N VAL A 87 7.10 1.55 5.74
CA VAL A 87 5.94 2.34 6.15
C VAL A 87 5.52 2.00 7.58
N ILE A 88 5.51 0.72 7.97
CA ILE A 88 5.24 0.29 9.35
C ILE A 88 6.28 0.89 10.31
N TYR A 89 7.55 0.87 9.91
CA TYR A 89 8.65 1.47 10.66
C TYR A 89 8.48 2.99 10.83
N LEU A 90 8.22 3.69 9.72
CA LEU A 90 7.97 5.13 9.71
C LEU A 90 6.75 5.51 10.55
N TYR A 91 5.69 4.69 10.53
CA TYR A 91 4.50 4.90 11.35
C TYR A 91 4.84 4.82 12.83
N TYR A 92 5.61 3.80 13.24
CA TYR A 92 6.03 3.67 14.63
C TYR A 92 6.81 4.89 15.12
N ILE A 93 7.88 5.27 14.41
CA ILE A 93 8.71 6.42 14.81
C ILE A 93 7.98 7.77 14.60
N GLY A 94 6.99 7.79 13.71
CA GLY A 94 6.12 8.92 13.38
C GLY A 94 5.04 9.22 14.42
N SER A 95 4.64 8.21 15.18
CA SER A 95 3.53 8.26 16.14
C SER A 95 3.90 8.83 17.52
N GLY A 96 5.19 8.85 17.87
CA GLY A 96 5.64 9.34 19.17
C GLY A 96 6.19 10.77 19.16
N ASP A 97 6.74 11.15 20.30
CA ASP A 97 7.37 12.46 20.52
C ASP A 97 8.60 12.66 19.63
N PHE A 98 9.05 13.91 19.52
CA PHE A 98 10.25 14.25 18.76
C PHE A 98 11.49 13.43 19.18
N ALA A 99 11.62 13.09 20.47
CA ALA A 99 12.67 12.21 20.96
C ALA A 99 12.58 10.80 20.34
N ARG A 100 11.38 10.20 20.29
CA ARG A 100 11.17 8.90 19.64
C ARG A 100 11.50 8.97 18.16
N PHE A 101 11.10 10.04 17.47
CA PHE A 101 11.42 10.21 16.05
C PHE A 101 12.93 10.29 15.81
N ARG A 102 13.64 11.13 16.58
CA ARG A 102 15.09 11.28 16.54
C ARG A 102 15.81 9.95 16.79
N HIS A 103 15.49 9.29 17.89
CA HIS A 103 16.11 8.02 18.25
C HIS A 103 15.73 6.91 17.25
N GLY A 104 14.52 6.96 16.69
CA GLY A 104 14.07 6.09 15.62
C GLY A 104 14.85 6.28 14.31
N LEU A 105 15.15 7.51 13.89
CA LEU A 105 16.00 7.72 12.71
C LEU A 105 17.41 7.12 12.90
N ALA A 106 18.01 7.30 14.07
CA ALA A 106 19.30 6.71 14.40
C ALA A 106 19.25 5.17 14.48
N PHE A 107 18.17 4.62 15.04
CA PHE A 107 17.93 3.16 15.06
C PHE A 107 17.78 2.59 13.65
N GLY A 108 17.14 3.32 12.74
CA GLY A 108 16.97 2.92 11.34
C GLY A 108 18.29 2.91 10.58
N ALA A 109 19.11 3.95 10.77
CA ALA A 109 20.47 3.99 10.21
C ALA A 109 21.35 2.85 10.74
N MET A 110 21.30 2.58 12.05
CA MET A 110 21.99 1.43 12.66
C MET A 110 21.51 0.11 12.06
N THR A 111 20.20 -0.07 11.91
CA THR A 111 19.58 -1.25 11.31
C THR A 111 20.07 -1.48 9.88
N ALA A 112 20.12 -0.42 9.06
CA ALA A 112 20.61 -0.51 7.68
C ALA A 112 22.08 -0.92 7.62
N VAL A 113 22.94 -0.35 8.47
CA VAL A 113 24.36 -0.74 8.54
C VAL A 113 24.52 -2.19 9.00
N LEU A 114 23.79 -2.60 10.03
CA LEU A 114 23.84 -3.97 10.55
C LEU A 114 23.37 -5.00 9.50
N LEU A 115 22.26 -4.73 8.82
CA LEU A 115 21.77 -5.58 7.73
C LEU A 115 22.79 -5.67 6.59
N LEU A 116 23.38 -4.54 6.17
CA LEU A 116 24.39 -4.53 5.12
C LEU A 116 25.58 -5.42 5.48
N VAL A 117 26.12 -5.27 6.70
CA VAL A 117 27.25 -6.08 7.17
C VAL A 117 26.88 -7.56 7.22
N ILE A 118 25.71 -7.91 7.77
CA ILE A 118 25.27 -9.30 7.88
C ILE A 118 25.07 -9.93 6.50
N ILE A 119 24.45 -9.21 5.55
CA ILE A 119 24.26 -9.71 4.18
C ILE A 119 25.60 -9.96 3.49
N VAL A 120 26.58 -9.04 3.65
CA VAL A 120 27.92 -9.21 3.09
C VAL A 120 28.62 -10.42 3.69
N LEU A 121 28.59 -10.58 5.02
CA LEU A 121 29.18 -11.71 5.73
C LEU A 121 28.50 -13.03 5.34
N GLN A 122 27.17 -13.05 5.26
CA GLN A 122 26.40 -14.22 4.82
C GLN A 122 26.88 -14.70 3.45
N ARG A 123 27.03 -13.79 2.49
CA ARG A 123 27.47 -14.11 1.13
C ARG A 123 28.92 -14.60 1.04
N GLN A 124 29.76 -14.24 2.01
CA GLN A 124 31.17 -14.65 2.04
C GLN A 124 31.42 -15.93 2.85
N ILE A 125 30.65 -16.17 3.91
CA ILE A 125 30.93 -17.22 4.90
C ILE A 125 29.95 -18.40 4.81
N ILE A 126 28.66 -18.13 4.59
CA ILE A 126 27.58 -19.12 4.75
C ILE A 126 27.03 -19.60 3.40
N ALA A 127 27.37 -18.93 2.30
CA ALA A 127 26.89 -19.27 0.97
C ALA A 127 27.33 -20.70 0.59
N TYR A 128 26.42 -21.65 0.78
CA TYR A 128 26.58 -23.04 0.40
C TYR A 128 25.89 -23.22 -0.96
N PRO A 129 26.60 -23.69 -2.00
CA PRO A 129 25.98 -23.93 -3.30
C PRO A 129 24.94 -25.05 -3.14
N ARG A 130 23.67 -24.67 -3.20
CA ARG A 130 22.52 -25.57 -3.12
C ARG A 130 21.58 -25.27 -4.27
N LEU A 131 21.28 -26.31 -5.05
CA LEU A 131 20.26 -26.25 -6.08
C LEU A 131 18.88 -26.15 -5.44
N SER A 132 18.05 -25.28 -6.00
CA SER A 132 16.65 -25.10 -5.63
C SER A 132 15.80 -26.35 -5.97
N PRO A 133 14.61 -26.52 -5.35
CA PRO A 133 13.77 -27.69 -5.59
C PRO A 133 13.36 -27.87 -7.05
N SER A 134 13.10 -26.78 -7.78
CA SER A 134 12.75 -26.85 -9.21
C SER A 134 13.85 -27.41 -10.13
N LEU A 135 15.10 -27.47 -9.65
CA LEU A 135 16.24 -27.99 -10.40
C LEU A 135 16.62 -29.42 -9.99
N VAL A 136 16.02 -29.94 -8.92
CA VAL A 136 16.41 -31.22 -8.29
C VAL A 136 15.26 -32.22 -8.31
N LEU A 137 14.03 -31.76 -8.07
CA LEU A 137 12.86 -32.63 -7.96
C LEU A 137 12.16 -32.77 -9.31
N ASP A 138 11.83 -34.00 -9.66
CA ASP A 138 10.91 -34.30 -10.74
C ASP A 138 9.47 -33.91 -10.34
N GLY A 139 8.66 -33.50 -11.32
CA GLY A 139 7.27 -33.09 -11.07
C GLY A 139 7.08 -31.66 -10.56
N PHE A 140 8.06 -30.77 -10.80
CA PHE A 140 7.91 -29.33 -10.60
C PHE A 140 6.84 -28.74 -11.53
N ASN A 141 5.88 -28.02 -10.95
CA ASN A 141 4.88 -27.25 -11.70
C ASN A 141 5.40 -25.83 -11.94
N SER A 142 5.81 -25.56 -13.18
CA SER A 142 6.31 -24.24 -13.60
C SER A 142 5.17 -23.22 -13.67
N ILE A 143 5.28 -22.14 -12.92
CA ILE A 143 4.37 -20.98 -12.99
C ILE A 143 4.46 -20.33 -14.37
N LEU A 144 5.65 -20.25 -14.98
CA LEU A 144 5.88 -19.68 -16.31
C LEU A 144 5.15 -20.46 -17.41
N SER A 145 4.90 -21.76 -17.22
CA SER A 145 4.11 -22.56 -18.16
C SER A 145 2.63 -22.17 -18.18
N VAL A 146 2.08 -21.77 -17.03
CA VAL A 146 0.68 -21.33 -16.85
C VAL A 146 0.53 -19.82 -17.05
N VAL A 147 1.55 -19.05 -16.65
CA VAL A 147 1.57 -17.58 -16.60
C VAL A 147 2.83 -17.05 -17.29
N PRO A 148 2.87 -17.01 -18.64
CA PRO A 148 4.10 -16.72 -19.39
C PRO A 148 4.64 -15.29 -19.22
N TRP A 149 3.78 -14.34 -18.83
CA TRP A 149 4.17 -12.95 -18.57
C TRP A 149 4.80 -12.75 -17.18
N SER A 150 4.80 -13.79 -16.34
CA SER A 150 5.35 -13.73 -14.99
C SER A 150 6.85 -13.44 -15.01
N ASN A 151 7.31 -12.69 -14.01
CA ASN A 151 8.75 -12.53 -13.70
C ASN A 151 9.09 -13.22 -12.38
N ALA A 152 8.30 -14.23 -11.99
CA ALA A 152 8.60 -15.04 -10.82
C ALA A 152 9.91 -15.79 -11.05
N LYS A 153 10.76 -15.80 -10.02
CA LYS A 153 12.02 -16.56 -10.08
C LYS A 153 11.68 -18.04 -9.90
N GLU A 154 11.91 -18.84 -10.95
CA GLU A 154 11.81 -20.30 -10.91
C GLU A 154 13.21 -20.90 -10.89
N GLY A 155 13.67 -21.27 -9.71
CA GLY A 155 14.96 -21.91 -9.51
C GLY A 155 16.15 -20.98 -9.25
N SER A 156 17.17 -21.55 -8.62
CA SER A 156 18.41 -20.89 -8.20
C SER A 156 19.51 -21.94 -8.03
N ASP A 157 20.69 -21.68 -8.58
CA ASP A 157 21.91 -22.48 -8.36
C ASP A 157 22.52 -22.25 -6.96
N ARG A 158 22.16 -21.13 -6.35
CA ARG A 158 22.51 -20.73 -4.98
C ARG A 158 21.24 -20.36 -4.22
N SER A 159 20.47 -21.37 -3.81
CA SER A 159 19.24 -21.16 -3.05
C SER A 159 19.51 -20.91 -1.55
N PHE A 160 20.63 -21.41 -1.03
CA PHE A 160 20.98 -21.31 0.38
C PHE A 160 22.06 -20.24 0.65
N PRO A 161 21.89 -19.38 1.68
CA PRO A 161 20.68 -19.13 2.46
C PRO A 161 19.69 -18.21 1.74
N GLY A 162 18.42 -18.20 2.17
CA GLY A 162 17.40 -17.33 1.59
C GLY A 162 17.57 -15.86 1.99
N ASP A 163 18.18 -15.04 1.12
CA ASP A 163 18.44 -13.61 1.36
C ASP A 163 17.22 -12.82 1.90
N HIS A 164 16.04 -13.03 1.32
CA HIS A 164 14.81 -12.33 1.72
C HIS A 164 14.31 -12.75 3.11
N ALA A 165 14.39 -14.05 3.41
CA ALA A 165 14.00 -14.59 4.71
C ALA A 165 14.95 -14.07 5.80
N THR A 166 16.26 -14.05 5.54
CA THR A 166 17.24 -13.48 6.48
C THR A 166 16.90 -12.02 6.81
N VAL A 167 16.70 -11.17 5.80
CA VAL A 167 16.45 -9.73 6.02
C VAL A 167 15.19 -9.51 6.85
N THR A 168 14.10 -10.17 6.50
CA THR A 168 12.80 -10.01 7.19
C THR A 168 12.83 -10.55 8.62
N MET A 169 13.51 -11.68 8.87
CA MET A 169 13.68 -12.23 10.22
C MET A 169 14.58 -11.38 11.12
N ILE A 170 15.71 -10.85 10.60
CA ILE A 170 16.55 -9.92 11.36
C ILE A 170 15.77 -8.66 11.71
N LEU A 171 15.00 -8.11 10.76
CA LEU A 171 14.14 -6.96 11.01
C LEU A 171 13.10 -7.26 12.11
N ALA A 172 12.49 -8.45 12.10
CA ALA A 172 11.57 -8.87 13.14
C ALA A 172 12.20 -8.86 14.54
N VAL A 173 13.43 -9.38 14.66
CA VAL A 173 14.19 -9.36 15.91
C VAL A 173 14.56 -7.95 16.34
N LEU A 174 15.01 -7.11 15.41
CA LEU A 174 15.33 -5.72 15.70
C LEU A 174 14.08 -4.93 16.14
N TRP A 175 12.91 -5.21 15.56
CA TRP A 175 11.65 -4.61 15.98
C TRP A 175 11.20 -5.12 17.35
N TRP A 176 11.42 -6.39 17.67
CA TRP A 176 11.17 -6.89 19.02
C TRP A 176 12.00 -6.11 20.04
N LEU A 177 13.31 -6.01 19.84
CA LEU A 177 14.24 -5.37 20.80
C LEU A 177 14.14 -3.84 20.83
N GLY A 178 13.91 -3.23 19.67
CA GLY A 178 13.90 -1.79 19.50
C GLY A 178 12.54 -1.16 19.80
N PHE A 179 11.45 -1.87 19.51
CA PHE A 179 10.09 -1.37 19.68
C PHE A 179 9.39 -2.16 20.80
N THR A 180 8.60 -3.16 20.45
CA THR A 180 7.84 -4.00 21.39
C THR A 180 7.71 -5.42 20.84
N TRP A 181 7.42 -6.39 21.72
CA TRP A 181 7.18 -7.78 21.31
C TRP A 181 6.07 -7.92 20.26
N ARG A 182 5.05 -7.05 20.29
CA ARG A 182 3.95 -7.04 19.30
C ARG A 182 4.47 -6.73 17.89
N PHE A 183 5.35 -5.74 17.76
CA PHE A 183 5.99 -5.42 16.49
C PHE A 183 6.95 -6.53 16.04
N GLY A 184 7.62 -7.20 16.99
CA GLY A 184 8.38 -8.42 16.72
C GLY A 184 7.52 -9.51 16.08
N LEU A 185 6.34 -9.79 16.63
CA LEU A 185 5.40 -10.77 16.05
C LEU A 185 4.91 -10.38 14.66
N VAL A 186 4.63 -9.09 14.42
CA VAL A 186 4.30 -8.60 13.08
C VAL A 186 5.46 -8.87 12.11
N GLY A 187 6.69 -8.60 12.52
CA GLY A 187 7.88 -8.91 11.71
C GLY A 187 8.01 -10.40 11.39
N VAL A 188 7.77 -11.28 12.36
CA VAL A 188 7.81 -12.74 12.17
C VAL A 188 6.72 -13.19 11.18
N ALA A 189 5.51 -12.67 11.33
CA ALA A 189 4.41 -12.95 10.40
C ALA A 189 4.77 -12.50 8.98
N LEU A 190 5.31 -11.29 8.80
CA LEU A 190 5.76 -10.79 7.50
C LEU A 190 6.87 -11.66 6.90
N ALA A 191 7.86 -12.08 7.71
CA ALA A 191 8.91 -12.98 7.26
C ALA A 191 8.36 -14.32 6.76
N PHE A 192 7.39 -14.88 7.48
CA PHE A 192 6.70 -16.11 7.07
C PHE A 192 5.94 -15.91 5.75
N PHE A 193 5.05 -14.91 5.67
CA PHE A 193 4.24 -14.68 4.48
C PHE A 193 5.06 -14.34 3.23
N PHE A 194 6.14 -13.58 3.37
CA PHE A 194 7.00 -13.20 2.25
C PHE A 194 7.94 -14.32 1.79
N ALA A 195 8.14 -15.37 2.60
CA ALA A 195 8.88 -16.56 2.18
C ALA A 195 8.04 -17.49 1.29
N LEU A 196 6.71 -17.57 1.52
CA LEU A 196 5.83 -18.53 0.83
C LEU A 196 5.89 -18.45 -0.71
N PRO A 197 5.85 -17.28 -1.37
CA PRO A 197 5.89 -17.21 -2.83
C PRO A 197 7.15 -17.84 -3.44
N ARG A 198 8.29 -17.74 -2.74
CA ARG A 198 9.58 -18.27 -3.21
C ARG A 198 9.67 -19.78 -3.09
N ILE A 199 8.99 -20.33 -2.10
CA ILE A 199 8.85 -21.78 -1.91
C ILE A 199 7.88 -22.33 -2.94
N ALA A 200 6.72 -21.68 -3.15
CA ALA A 200 5.73 -22.08 -4.15
C ALA A 200 6.28 -22.02 -5.59
N ALA A 201 7.07 -21.00 -5.92
CA ALA A 201 7.75 -20.87 -7.21
C ALA A 201 8.94 -21.83 -7.39
N GLY A 202 9.35 -22.55 -6.33
CA GLY A 202 10.46 -23.49 -6.36
C GLY A 202 11.85 -22.84 -6.42
N ALA A 203 11.98 -21.55 -6.09
CA ALA A 203 13.28 -20.87 -6.02
C ALA A 203 14.08 -21.18 -4.75
N HIS A 204 13.38 -21.52 -3.65
CA HIS A 204 13.97 -21.79 -2.35
C HIS A 204 13.32 -22.98 -1.68
N TRP A 205 14.12 -23.73 -0.93
CA TRP A 205 13.64 -24.74 0.02
C TRP A 205 13.10 -24.07 1.29
N ALA A 206 12.27 -24.77 2.05
CA ALA A 206 11.77 -24.25 3.33
C ALA A 206 12.92 -24.04 4.33
N THR A 207 13.89 -24.95 4.34
CA THR A 207 15.10 -24.85 5.17
C THR A 207 16.04 -23.72 4.74
N ASP A 208 15.98 -23.23 3.50
CA ASP A 208 16.75 -22.04 3.09
C ASP A 208 16.31 -20.81 3.90
N ALA A 209 15.03 -20.73 4.27
CA ALA A 209 14.48 -19.71 5.16
C ALA A 209 14.67 -20.07 6.64
N VAL A 210 14.28 -21.27 7.06
CA VAL A 210 14.28 -21.67 8.48
C VAL A 210 15.69 -21.84 9.03
N ILE A 211 16.56 -22.57 8.33
CA ILE A 211 17.94 -22.83 8.77
C ILE A 211 18.84 -21.68 8.35
N GLY A 212 18.81 -21.31 7.06
CA GLY A 212 19.64 -20.23 6.53
C GLY A 212 19.34 -18.90 7.21
N GLY A 213 18.11 -18.41 7.05
CA GLY A 213 17.65 -17.17 7.67
C GLY A 213 17.63 -17.23 9.20
N GLY A 214 17.17 -18.34 9.79
CA GLY A 214 17.07 -18.50 11.24
C GLY A 214 18.41 -18.52 11.95
N SER A 215 19.41 -19.29 11.49
CA SER A 215 20.73 -19.33 12.12
C SER A 215 21.43 -17.98 12.04
N VAL A 216 21.35 -17.29 10.89
CA VAL A 216 21.91 -15.94 10.74
C VAL A 216 21.18 -14.95 11.66
N THR A 217 19.87 -15.07 11.79
CA THR A 217 19.07 -14.22 12.69
C THR A 217 19.44 -14.43 14.17
N LEU A 218 19.69 -15.67 14.59
CA LEU A 218 20.13 -15.98 15.96
C LEU A 218 21.53 -15.42 16.24
N ILE A 219 22.45 -15.51 15.28
CA ILE A 219 23.78 -14.90 15.39
C ILE A 219 23.66 -13.36 15.42
N ALA A 220 22.78 -12.78 14.59
CA ALA A 220 22.49 -11.35 14.62
C ALA A 220 21.94 -10.92 15.99
N LEU A 221 21.03 -11.70 16.57
CA LEU A 221 20.50 -11.49 17.92
C LEU A 221 21.60 -11.57 18.98
N ALA A 222 22.55 -12.50 18.85
CA ALA A 222 23.73 -12.59 19.71
C ALA A 222 24.56 -11.30 19.66
N LEU A 223 24.80 -10.77 18.46
CA LEU A 223 25.53 -9.51 18.26
C LEU A 223 24.77 -8.31 18.86
N VAL A 224 23.46 -8.23 18.61
CA VAL A 224 22.63 -7.10 19.05
C VAL A 224 22.46 -7.05 20.56
N SER A 225 22.25 -8.21 21.19
CA SER A 225 22.00 -8.31 22.63
C SER A 225 23.26 -8.50 23.47
N GLY A 226 24.34 -9.02 22.88
CA GLY A 226 25.56 -9.44 23.57
C GLY A 226 26.75 -8.49 23.44
N THR A 227 26.76 -7.59 22.45
CA THR A 227 27.91 -6.71 22.16
C THR A 227 27.54 -5.23 22.22
N PRO A 228 28.51 -4.33 22.50
CA PRO A 228 28.30 -2.89 22.46
C PRO A 228 28.31 -2.30 21.04
N ILE A 229 28.52 -3.12 19.99
CA ILE A 229 28.69 -2.66 18.61
C ILE A 229 27.46 -1.93 18.07
N PRO A 230 26.23 -2.49 18.14
CA PRO A 230 25.03 -1.78 17.67
C PRO A 230 24.84 -0.44 18.39
N TRP A 231 25.08 -0.38 19.70
CA TRP A 231 25.00 0.87 20.45
C TRP A 231 26.01 1.91 19.96
N ARG A 232 27.25 1.50 19.64
CA ARG A 232 28.26 2.41 19.07
C ARG A 232 27.85 2.95 17.70
N ILE A 233 27.32 2.08 16.83
CA ILE A 233 26.81 2.48 15.50
C ILE A 233 25.63 3.46 15.66
N TYR A 234 24.69 3.12 16.54
CA TYR A 234 23.55 3.96 16.88
C TYR A 234 23.98 5.35 17.39
N ARG A 235 24.93 5.40 18.32
CA ARG A 235 25.46 6.65 18.86
C ARG A 235 26.16 7.49 17.79
N PHE A 236 26.89 6.84 16.88
CA PHE A 236 27.49 7.52 15.75
C PHE A 236 26.43 8.09 14.80
N ALA A 237 25.34 7.35 14.56
CA ALA A 237 24.23 7.76 13.72
C ALA A 237 23.41 8.94 14.30
N LEU A 238 23.42 9.16 15.62
CA LEU A 238 22.76 10.32 16.23
C LEU A 238 23.33 11.65 15.72
N LYS A 239 24.64 11.76 15.47
CA LYS A 239 25.27 13.01 15.01
C LYS A 239 24.70 13.53 13.67
N PRO A 240 24.70 12.73 12.57
CA PRO A 240 24.11 13.18 11.31
C PRO A 240 22.59 13.36 11.43
N VAL A 241 21.90 12.53 12.21
CA VAL A 241 20.46 12.69 12.47
C VAL A 241 20.16 14.04 13.12
N ASP A 242 20.91 14.42 14.15
CA ASP A 242 20.75 15.70 14.85
C ASP A 242 21.02 16.88 13.92
N TRP A 243 22.03 16.76 13.06
CA TRP A 243 22.30 17.77 12.05
C TRP A 243 21.12 17.96 11.09
N VAL A 244 20.60 16.88 10.51
CA VAL A 244 19.44 16.90 9.60
C VAL A 244 18.20 17.46 10.31
N LEU A 245 17.91 16.99 11.52
CA LEU A 245 16.75 17.44 12.27
C LEU A 245 16.86 18.92 12.66
N SER A 246 18.05 19.38 13.05
CA SER A 246 18.27 20.81 13.35
C SER A 246 18.05 21.69 12.12
N PHE A 247 18.45 21.22 10.93
CA PHE A 247 18.19 21.91 9.68
C PHE A 247 16.68 21.94 9.38
N TRP A 248 16.00 20.80 9.53
CA TRP A 248 14.56 20.70 9.33
C TRP A 248 13.78 21.61 10.29
N ILE A 249 14.11 21.61 11.57
CA ILE A 249 13.49 22.48 12.58
C ILE A 249 13.64 23.95 12.18
N ARG A 250 14.86 24.40 11.86
CA ARG A 250 15.10 25.79 11.41
C ARG A 250 14.29 26.15 10.16
N PHE A 251 14.10 25.19 9.25
CA PHE A 251 13.30 25.38 8.05
C PHE A 251 11.80 25.46 8.37
N ALA A 252 11.30 24.55 9.21
CA ALA A 252 9.92 24.49 9.65
C ALA A 252 9.53 25.75 10.44
N ASP A 253 10.37 26.20 11.38
CA ASP A 253 10.15 27.41 12.19
C ASP A 253 10.04 28.67 11.32
N ARG A 254 10.75 28.72 10.18
CA ARG A 254 10.62 29.83 9.23
C ARG A 254 9.25 29.84 8.56
N LEU A 255 8.68 28.68 8.25
CA LEU A 255 7.43 28.53 7.51
C LEU A 255 6.18 28.51 8.41
N SER A 256 6.30 28.03 9.66
CA SER A 256 5.19 27.96 10.62
C SER A 256 5.67 28.45 12.01
N PRO A 257 5.89 29.77 12.19
CA PRO A 257 6.40 30.33 13.45
C PRO A 257 5.43 30.18 14.63
N GLU A 258 4.15 29.94 14.38
CA GLU A 258 3.13 29.73 15.42
C GLU A 258 3.18 28.32 16.05
N GLY A 259 4.11 27.46 15.63
CA GLY A 259 4.28 26.12 16.21
C GLY A 259 3.10 25.16 15.94
N ARG A 260 2.22 25.47 14.98
CA ARG A 260 1.06 24.65 14.60
C ARG A 260 1.46 23.32 13.94
N ASP A 261 2.72 23.19 13.53
CA ASP A 261 3.23 22.01 12.85
C ASP A 261 3.99 21.07 13.77
N ASN A 262 3.60 19.80 13.71
CA ASN A 262 4.33 18.74 14.36
C ASN A 262 5.75 18.71 13.76
N VAL A 263 6.79 18.73 14.61
CA VAL A 263 8.20 18.69 14.20
C VAL A 263 8.52 17.42 13.38
N ASN A 264 7.61 16.44 13.38
CA ASN A 264 7.73 15.17 12.67
C ASN A 264 7.02 15.19 11.29
N PRO A 265 7.73 15.51 10.17
CA PRO A 265 7.15 15.55 8.83
C PRO A 265 6.64 14.18 8.36
N THR A 266 7.22 13.11 8.88
CA THR A 266 6.86 11.72 8.55
C THR A 266 5.39 11.46 8.78
N ARG A 267 4.81 12.00 9.87
CA ARG A 267 3.39 11.79 10.17
C ARG A 267 2.50 12.40 9.10
N GLN A 268 2.83 13.59 8.60
CA GLN A 268 2.05 14.24 7.54
C GLN A 268 2.27 13.52 6.21
N VAL A 269 3.51 13.15 5.88
CA VAL A 269 3.77 12.36 4.67
C VAL A 269 3.01 11.03 4.69
N LEU A 270 3.00 10.29 5.80
CA LEU A 270 2.23 9.04 5.93
C LEU A 270 0.73 9.28 5.81
N ARG A 271 0.21 10.35 6.40
CA ARG A 271 -1.20 10.75 6.24
C ARG A 271 -1.54 11.05 4.78
N GLY A 272 -0.66 11.78 4.09
CA GLY A 272 -0.77 12.02 2.65
C GLY A 272 -0.72 10.71 1.85
N MET A 273 0.14 9.76 2.24
CA MET A 273 0.20 8.45 1.57
C MET A 273 -1.10 7.67 1.73
N CYS A 274 -1.70 7.68 2.91
CA CYS A 274 -3.01 7.07 3.14
C CYS A 274 -4.10 7.72 2.28
N ILE A 275 -4.14 9.06 2.19
CA ILE A 275 -5.08 9.79 1.33
C ILE A 275 -4.86 9.39 -0.15
N GLY A 276 -3.62 9.42 -0.63
CA GLY A 276 -3.32 9.04 -2.02
C GLY A 276 -3.64 7.57 -2.32
N ALA A 277 -3.47 6.67 -1.36
CA ALA A 277 -3.82 5.26 -1.52
C ALA A 277 -5.34 5.08 -1.59
N ALA A 278 -6.10 5.83 -0.77
CA ALA A 278 -7.55 5.87 -0.82
C ALA A 278 -8.07 6.37 -2.18
N ASP A 279 -7.46 7.43 -2.74
CA ASP A 279 -7.88 8.00 -4.02
C ASP A 279 -7.67 7.05 -5.21
N LEU A 280 -6.72 6.11 -5.12
CA LEU A 280 -6.48 5.09 -6.16
C LEU A 280 -7.50 3.95 -6.16
N ILE A 281 -8.20 3.73 -5.04
CA ILE A 281 -9.11 2.59 -4.88
C ILE A 281 -10.55 3.06 -5.12
N PRO A 282 -11.22 2.56 -6.18
CA PRO A 282 -12.62 2.84 -6.43
C PRO A 282 -13.49 2.49 -5.21
N GLY A 283 -14.35 3.42 -4.81
CA GLY A 283 -15.24 3.26 -3.66
C GLY A 283 -14.68 3.75 -2.32
N VAL A 284 -13.40 4.16 -2.26
CA VAL A 284 -12.80 4.83 -1.09
C VAL A 284 -12.50 6.29 -1.44
N SER A 285 -12.92 7.23 -0.57
CA SER A 285 -12.68 8.67 -0.78
C SER A 285 -11.46 9.15 0.03
N GLY A 286 -10.52 9.86 -0.59
CA GLY A 286 -9.42 10.52 0.10
C GLY A 286 -9.90 11.56 1.13
N GLY A 287 -11.08 12.16 0.93
CA GLY A 287 -11.72 13.03 1.93
C GLY A 287 -12.07 12.28 3.21
N THR A 288 -12.66 11.08 3.10
CA THR A 288 -12.93 10.19 4.24
C THR A 288 -11.63 9.79 4.94
N MET A 289 -10.57 9.51 4.20
CA MET A 289 -9.27 9.21 4.79
C MET A 289 -8.68 10.41 5.54
N ALA A 290 -8.77 11.62 4.99
CA ALA A 290 -8.33 12.84 5.66
C ALA A 290 -9.11 13.10 6.97
N LEU A 291 -10.39 12.72 7.02
CA LEU A 291 -11.24 12.79 8.20
C LEU A 291 -10.81 11.78 9.27
N ILE A 292 -10.65 10.50 8.90
CA ILE A 292 -10.13 9.44 9.78
C ILE A 292 -8.80 9.85 10.43
N LEU A 293 -7.95 10.51 9.65
CA LEU A 293 -6.62 10.95 10.11
C LEU A 293 -6.64 12.24 10.94
N GLY A 294 -7.82 12.86 11.11
CA GLY A 294 -8.05 14.09 11.88
C GLY A 294 -7.47 15.35 11.22
N ILE A 295 -7.23 15.34 9.91
CA ILE A 295 -6.61 16.46 9.18
C ILE A 295 -7.56 17.15 8.19
N TYR A 296 -8.78 16.65 8.04
CA TYR A 296 -9.77 17.17 7.09
C TYR A 296 -10.04 18.67 7.24
N LYS A 297 -10.40 19.14 8.44
CA LYS A 297 -10.70 20.56 8.69
C LYS A 297 -9.51 21.47 8.34
N ARG A 298 -8.28 21.04 8.70
CA ARG A 298 -7.05 21.77 8.38
C ARG A 298 -6.75 21.76 6.87
N LEU A 299 -6.94 20.63 6.20
CA LEU A 299 -6.75 20.48 4.76
C LEU A 299 -7.67 21.39 3.96
N ILE A 300 -8.97 21.37 4.24
CA ILE A 300 -9.93 22.26 3.59
C ILE A 300 -9.62 23.72 3.91
N GLY A 301 -9.31 24.03 5.18
CA GLY A 301 -8.93 25.39 5.58
C GLY A 301 -7.67 25.91 4.87
N ALA A 302 -6.66 25.06 4.67
CA ALA A 302 -5.43 25.43 3.97
C ALA A 302 -5.68 25.63 2.46
N ILE A 303 -6.48 24.76 1.83
CA ILE A 303 -6.89 24.91 0.42
C ILE A 303 -7.73 26.18 0.22
N ALA A 304 -8.62 26.51 1.16
CA ALA A 304 -9.46 27.70 1.09
C ALA A 304 -8.65 29.02 1.13
N LYS A 305 -7.43 29.00 1.70
CA LYS A 305 -6.49 30.14 1.70
C LYS A 305 -5.70 30.29 0.40
N LEU A 306 -5.94 29.45 -0.61
CA LEU A 306 -5.45 29.65 -1.97
C LEU A 306 -6.32 30.71 -2.68
N ASP A 307 -6.29 31.93 -2.15
CA ASP A 307 -7.19 33.03 -2.51
C ASP A 307 -6.47 34.18 -3.23
N ARG A 308 -7.18 35.29 -3.43
CA ARG A 308 -6.62 36.50 -4.06
C ARG A 308 -5.48 37.11 -3.25
N GLU A 309 -5.48 36.95 -1.93
CA GLU A 309 -4.43 37.47 -1.06
C GLU A 309 -3.12 36.71 -1.30
N LEU A 310 -3.18 35.38 -1.41
CA LEU A 310 -2.03 34.56 -1.77
C LEU A 310 -1.41 35.03 -3.10
N ILE A 311 -2.23 35.22 -4.12
CA ILE A 311 -1.79 35.70 -5.45
C ILE A 311 -1.11 37.07 -5.31
N GLY A 312 -1.69 37.98 -4.52
CA GLY A 312 -1.11 39.29 -4.24
C GLY A 312 0.24 39.23 -3.51
N LEU A 313 0.40 38.33 -2.54
CA LEU A 313 1.66 38.11 -1.82
C LEU A 313 2.75 37.56 -2.74
N VAL A 314 2.41 36.60 -3.60
CA VAL A 314 3.33 36.03 -4.60
C VAL A 314 3.74 37.09 -5.63
N ALA A 315 2.79 37.88 -6.14
CA ALA A 315 3.06 38.95 -7.10
C ALA A 315 3.99 40.04 -6.55
N ARG A 316 3.95 40.29 -5.22
CA ARG A 316 4.85 41.23 -4.52
C ARG A 316 6.22 40.63 -4.17
N GLY A 317 6.51 39.39 -4.57
CA GLY A 317 7.76 38.69 -4.24
C GLY A 317 7.87 38.24 -2.77
N GLN A 318 6.80 38.33 -1.99
CA GLN A 318 6.79 37.96 -0.56
C GLN A 318 6.55 36.45 -0.38
N VAL A 319 7.44 35.63 -0.93
CA VAL A 319 7.29 34.16 -0.99
C VAL A 319 7.11 33.54 0.39
N LEU A 320 7.84 34.03 1.40
CA LEU A 320 7.73 33.50 2.76
C LEU A 320 6.37 33.82 3.41
N ALA A 321 5.85 35.02 3.19
CA ALA A 321 4.53 35.41 3.69
C ALA A 321 3.41 34.64 2.97
N ALA A 322 3.54 34.46 1.65
CA ALA A 322 2.65 33.62 0.85
C ALA A 322 2.63 32.17 1.35
N ALA A 323 3.81 31.59 1.61
CA ALA A 323 3.95 30.22 2.12
C ALA A 323 3.34 30.05 3.52
N ARG A 324 3.47 31.06 4.39
CA ARG A 324 2.82 31.08 5.71
C ARG A 324 1.29 31.17 5.61
N HIS A 325 0.78 32.04 4.73
CA HIS A 325 -0.66 32.21 4.50
C HIS A 325 -1.31 30.90 4.07
N ALA A 326 -0.73 30.22 3.07
CA ALA A 326 -1.27 28.99 2.50
C ALA A 326 -1.02 27.73 3.35
N ASP A 327 -0.37 27.83 4.51
CA ASP A 327 0.04 26.65 5.30
C ASP A 327 0.88 25.66 4.44
N ALA A 328 1.85 26.21 3.68
CA ALA A 328 2.56 25.48 2.63
C ALA A 328 3.40 24.30 3.15
N LEU A 329 3.84 24.34 4.42
CA LEU A 329 4.57 23.22 5.03
C LEU A 329 3.65 21.99 5.20
N PHE A 330 2.43 22.22 5.69
CA PHE A 330 1.42 21.18 5.82
C PHE A 330 0.95 20.67 4.45
N LEU A 331 0.54 21.56 3.54
CA LEU A 331 0.13 21.16 2.19
C LEU A 331 1.24 20.45 1.42
N GLY A 332 2.48 20.93 1.54
CA GLY A 332 3.64 20.33 0.90
C GLY A 332 3.93 18.93 1.40
N THR A 333 3.90 18.70 2.73
CA THR A 333 4.16 17.37 3.30
C THR A 333 3.05 16.36 3.00
N ILE A 334 1.77 16.77 3.06
CA ILE A 334 0.64 15.95 2.61
C ILE A 334 0.76 15.64 1.11
N GLY A 335 1.02 16.65 0.29
CA GLY A 335 1.16 16.51 -1.16
C GLY A 335 2.30 15.56 -1.56
N ILE A 336 3.46 15.65 -0.88
CA ILE A 336 4.55 14.68 -1.05
C ILE A 336 4.06 13.26 -0.73
N GLY A 337 3.31 13.08 0.36
CA GLY A 337 2.72 11.80 0.71
C GLY A 337 1.78 11.25 -0.36
N VAL A 338 0.85 12.07 -0.86
CA VAL A 338 -0.08 11.70 -1.93
C VAL A 338 0.70 11.29 -3.18
N LEU A 339 1.65 12.11 -3.64
CA LEU A 339 2.48 11.81 -4.81
C LEU A 339 3.32 10.54 -4.64
N LEU A 340 3.91 10.32 -3.46
CA LEU A 340 4.64 9.09 -3.16
C LEU A 340 3.73 7.88 -3.24
N SER A 341 2.52 7.96 -2.67
CA SER A 341 1.54 6.87 -2.76
C SER A 341 1.14 6.61 -4.21
N LEU A 342 0.80 7.64 -4.97
CA LEU A 342 0.49 7.56 -6.40
C LEU A 342 1.60 6.85 -7.20
N ILE A 343 2.87 7.22 -7.00
CA ILE A 343 4.02 6.60 -7.69
C ILE A 343 4.26 5.16 -7.22
N ILE A 344 4.22 4.91 -5.91
CA ILE A 344 4.45 3.58 -5.32
C ILE A 344 3.37 2.62 -5.81
N PHE A 345 2.10 2.95 -5.64
CA PHE A 345 0.99 2.07 -6.01
C PHE A 345 0.90 1.88 -7.53
N SER A 346 1.19 2.90 -8.35
CA SER A 346 1.14 2.75 -9.81
C SER A 346 2.30 1.94 -10.40
N ARG A 347 3.49 1.97 -9.79
CA ARG A 347 4.69 1.26 -10.29
C ARG A 347 4.90 -0.11 -9.67
N ILE A 348 4.53 -0.25 -8.40
CA ILE A 348 4.95 -1.37 -7.55
C ILE A 348 3.78 -2.33 -7.33
N ILE A 349 2.57 -1.80 -7.10
CA ILE A 349 1.37 -2.64 -7.00
C ILE A 349 0.85 -2.90 -8.40
N PRO A 350 0.69 -4.16 -8.81
CA PRO A 350 0.29 -4.49 -10.16
C PRO A 350 -1.23 -4.35 -10.32
N LEU A 351 -1.85 -3.26 -9.86
CA LEU A 351 -3.30 -3.02 -9.93
C LEU A 351 -3.82 -3.21 -11.36
N SER A 352 -3.12 -2.66 -12.36
CA SER A 352 -3.45 -2.90 -13.77
C SER A 352 -3.37 -4.39 -14.17
N MET A 353 -2.36 -5.12 -13.69
CA MET A 353 -2.27 -6.57 -13.95
C MET A 353 -3.35 -7.35 -13.21
N MET A 354 -3.78 -6.92 -12.02
CA MET A 354 -4.86 -7.57 -11.27
C MET A 354 -6.19 -7.35 -12.00
N VAL A 355 -6.47 -6.12 -12.46
CA VAL A 355 -7.66 -5.81 -13.27
C VAL A 355 -7.69 -6.62 -14.58
N THR A 356 -6.52 -6.91 -15.16
CA THR A 356 -6.40 -7.61 -16.44
C THR A 356 -6.39 -9.13 -16.30
N ASN A 357 -5.65 -9.68 -15.33
CA ASN A 357 -5.41 -11.13 -15.20
C ASN A 357 -6.24 -11.79 -14.08
N LEU A 358 -6.74 -11.02 -13.10
CA LEU A 358 -7.67 -11.47 -12.07
C LEU A 358 -8.91 -10.57 -12.01
N PRO A 359 -9.63 -10.43 -13.14
CA PRO A 359 -10.68 -9.44 -13.25
C PRO A 359 -11.84 -9.67 -12.28
N GLU A 360 -12.33 -10.90 -12.17
CA GLU A 360 -13.48 -11.25 -11.32
C GLU A 360 -13.18 -10.89 -9.86
N ILE A 361 -11.98 -11.25 -9.38
CA ILE A 361 -11.53 -10.98 -8.01
C ILE A 361 -11.38 -9.47 -7.78
N THR A 362 -10.77 -8.76 -8.72
CA THR A 362 -10.50 -7.32 -8.59
C THR A 362 -11.79 -6.50 -8.63
N PHE A 363 -12.67 -6.78 -9.59
CA PHE A 363 -13.98 -6.15 -9.66
C PHE A 363 -14.89 -6.59 -8.51
N GLY A 364 -14.75 -7.80 -7.99
CA GLY A 364 -15.43 -8.26 -6.77
C GLY A 364 -15.06 -7.42 -5.56
N PHE A 365 -13.77 -7.16 -5.37
CA PHE A 365 -13.29 -6.25 -4.32
C PHE A 365 -13.86 -4.83 -4.46
N PHE A 366 -13.81 -4.24 -5.66
CA PHE A 366 -14.38 -2.91 -5.92
C PHE A 366 -15.90 -2.89 -5.72
N PHE A 367 -16.62 -3.91 -6.21
CA PHE A 367 -18.05 -4.07 -6.01
C PHE A 367 -18.39 -4.08 -4.52
N GLY A 368 -17.65 -4.84 -3.71
CA GLY A 368 -17.83 -4.88 -2.26
C GLY A 368 -17.64 -3.51 -1.59
N LEU A 369 -16.61 -2.76 -1.98
CA LEU A 369 -16.36 -1.41 -1.47
C LEU A 369 -17.49 -0.43 -1.82
N ILE A 370 -17.94 -0.44 -3.08
CA ILE A 370 -18.99 0.47 -3.57
C ILE A 370 -20.36 0.09 -2.99
N ALA A 371 -20.67 -1.20 -2.92
CA ALA A 371 -21.91 -1.68 -2.29
C ALA A 371 -21.96 -1.28 -0.81
N ALA A 372 -20.85 -1.44 -0.09
CA ALA A 372 -20.76 -1.02 1.31
C ALA A 372 -20.86 0.51 1.45
N SER A 373 -20.27 1.28 0.53
CA SER A 373 -20.38 2.75 0.54
C SER A 373 -21.79 3.25 0.29
N ILE A 374 -22.55 2.60 -0.59
CA ILE A 374 -23.98 2.87 -0.79
C ILE A 374 -24.76 2.68 0.51
N VAL A 375 -24.54 1.55 1.20
CA VAL A 375 -25.21 1.23 2.47
C VAL A 375 -24.81 2.24 3.55
N GLY A 376 -23.54 2.59 3.65
CA GLY A 376 -23.04 3.61 4.58
C GLY A 376 -23.63 4.99 4.31
N LEU A 377 -23.72 5.42 3.05
CA LEU A 377 -24.34 6.70 2.71
C LEU A 377 -25.85 6.72 3.01
N LEU A 378 -26.55 5.61 2.75
CA LEU A 378 -27.97 5.48 3.06
C LEU A 378 -28.26 5.65 4.56
N SER A 379 -27.39 5.17 5.45
CA SER A 379 -27.61 5.31 6.90
C SER A 379 -27.51 6.76 7.41
N HIS A 380 -26.87 7.65 6.65
CA HIS A 380 -26.75 9.08 6.99
C HIS A 380 -27.92 9.93 6.47
N VAL A 381 -28.87 9.34 5.73
CA VAL A 381 -29.98 10.06 5.10
C VAL A 381 -31.34 9.53 5.55
N HIS A 382 -32.15 10.38 6.17
CA HIS A 382 -33.54 10.04 6.46
C HIS A 382 -34.40 10.02 5.19
N MET A 383 -34.86 8.83 4.81
CA MET A 383 -35.85 8.67 3.73
C MET A 383 -37.23 9.14 4.22
N LYS A 384 -37.76 10.23 3.64
CA LYS A 384 -39.15 10.66 3.88
C LYS A 384 -40.03 10.29 2.68
N GLY A 385 -40.87 9.26 2.86
CA GLY A 385 -41.93 8.89 1.93
C GLY A 385 -41.48 8.54 0.50
N ALA A 386 -42.44 8.54 -0.45
CA ALA A 386 -42.20 8.18 -1.85
C ALA A 386 -41.22 9.10 -2.59
N GLY A 387 -41.08 10.37 -2.15
CA GLY A 387 -40.18 11.34 -2.78
C GLY A 387 -38.70 10.97 -2.71
N GLY A 388 -38.28 10.22 -1.67
CA GLY A 388 -36.90 9.74 -1.59
C GLY A 388 -36.55 8.70 -2.64
N TRP A 389 -37.49 7.78 -2.91
CA TRP A 389 -37.33 6.74 -3.93
C TRP A 389 -37.28 7.30 -5.35
N ILE A 390 -37.94 8.42 -5.63
CA ILE A 390 -37.87 9.09 -6.93
C ILE A 390 -36.44 9.56 -7.22
N TRP A 391 -35.77 10.20 -6.26
CA TRP A 391 -34.40 10.68 -6.44
C TRP A 391 -33.40 9.53 -6.58
N ILE A 392 -33.56 8.45 -5.78
CA ILE A 392 -32.76 7.23 -5.97
C ILE A 392 -33.00 6.64 -7.37
N GLY A 393 -34.27 6.49 -7.78
CA GLY A 393 -34.62 5.95 -9.09
C GLY A 393 -34.04 6.78 -10.24
N PHE A 394 -34.12 8.11 -10.15
CA PHE A 394 -33.47 9.02 -11.09
C PHE A 394 -31.96 8.79 -11.15
N GLY A 395 -31.31 8.68 -9.99
CA GLY A 395 -29.89 8.35 -9.90
C GLY A 395 -29.56 6.98 -10.52
N VAL A 396 -30.34 5.94 -10.25
CA VAL A 396 -30.14 4.59 -10.79
C VAL A 396 -30.22 4.61 -12.31
N VAL A 397 -31.19 5.32 -12.89
CA VAL A 397 -31.29 5.49 -14.34
C VAL A 397 -30.04 6.17 -14.88
N LEU A 398 -29.58 7.26 -14.27
CA LEU A 398 -28.33 7.93 -14.69
C LEU A 398 -27.10 7.00 -14.58
N GLY A 399 -27.00 6.24 -13.49
CA GLY A 399 -25.91 5.28 -13.27
C GLY A 399 -25.92 4.13 -14.28
N LEU A 400 -27.10 3.60 -14.60
CA LEU A 400 -27.28 2.57 -15.63
C LEU A 400 -26.99 3.09 -17.03
N LEU A 401 -27.42 4.31 -17.34
CA LEU A 401 -27.08 4.97 -18.60
C LEU A 401 -25.57 5.15 -18.71
N ALA A 402 -24.90 5.62 -17.66
CA ALA A 402 -23.44 5.69 -17.65
C ALA A 402 -22.79 4.31 -17.81
N ALA A 403 -23.31 3.26 -17.16
CA ALA A 403 -22.78 1.91 -17.25
C ALA A 403 -22.97 1.23 -18.61
N THR A 404 -24.00 1.63 -19.38
CA THR A 404 -24.39 0.97 -20.64
C THR A 404 -24.07 1.78 -21.89
N MET A 405 -24.11 3.11 -21.80
CA MET A 405 -23.90 4.03 -22.93
C MET A 405 -22.46 4.50 -23.06
N VAL A 406 -21.63 4.39 -22.00
CA VAL A 406 -20.20 4.66 -22.14
C VAL A 406 -19.61 3.60 -23.08
N PRO A 407 -19.02 4.01 -24.22
CA PRO A 407 -18.46 3.06 -25.17
C PRO A 407 -17.37 2.22 -24.51
N VAL A 408 -17.37 0.91 -24.79
CA VAL A 408 -16.33 -0.02 -24.29
C VAL A 408 -14.93 0.45 -24.74
N SER A 409 -14.85 1.10 -25.90
CA SER A 409 -13.66 1.82 -26.37
C SER A 409 -13.87 3.34 -26.27
N THR A 410 -13.31 3.97 -25.24
CA THR A 410 -13.32 5.43 -25.12
C THR A 410 -12.13 6.07 -25.86
N PRO A 411 -12.27 7.30 -26.39
CA PRO A 411 -11.18 7.99 -27.09
C PRO A 411 -9.96 8.23 -26.20
N ASP A 412 -8.76 8.04 -26.75
CA ASP A 412 -7.48 8.38 -26.11
C ASP A 412 -7.08 9.86 -26.34
N ALA A 413 -8.02 10.67 -26.82
CA ALA A 413 -7.78 12.06 -27.16
C ALA A 413 -7.71 12.94 -25.89
N SER A 414 -6.80 13.92 -25.87
CA SER A 414 -6.59 14.80 -24.72
C SER A 414 -7.84 15.53 -24.26
N TRP A 415 -8.76 15.89 -25.18
CA TRP A 415 -10.03 16.54 -24.82
C TRP A 415 -10.94 15.62 -24.00
N PHE A 416 -10.96 14.31 -24.31
CA PHE A 416 -11.80 13.35 -23.60
C PHE A 416 -11.21 13.06 -22.21
N ILE A 417 -9.88 12.92 -22.13
CA ILE A 417 -9.16 12.75 -20.86
C ILE A 417 -9.38 13.98 -19.95
N PHE A 418 -9.35 15.19 -20.52
CA PHE A 418 -9.68 16.42 -19.80
C PHE A 418 -11.10 16.40 -19.23
N LEU A 419 -12.10 15.99 -20.01
CA LEU A 419 -13.48 15.85 -19.51
C LEU A 419 -13.61 14.78 -18.43
N CYS A 420 -12.86 13.67 -18.54
CA CYS A 420 -12.80 12.64 -17.49
C CYS A 420 -12.26 13.22 -16.18
N GLY A 421 -11.21 14.06 -16.25
CA GLY A 421 -10.68 14.77 -15.09
C GLY A 421 -11.69 15.70 -14.44
N MET A 422 -12.44 16.46 -15.26
CA MET A 422 -13.53 17.32 -14.78
C MET A 422 -14.65 16.52 -14.09
N ALA A 423 -15.08 15.41 -14.68
CA ALA A 423 -16.12 14.57 -14.12
C ALA A 423 -15.67 13.90 -12.81
N ALA A 424 -14.44 13.39 -12.77
CA ALA A 424 -13.87 12.74 -11.60
C ALA A 424 -13.79 13.68 -10.39
N VAL A 425 -13.34 14.92 -10.59
CA VAL A 425 -13.28 15.92 -9.49
C VAL A 425 -14.67 16.40 -9.08
N ALA A 426 -15.59 16.58 -10.04
CA ALA A 426 -16.97 16.99 -9.73
C ALA A 426 -17.66 15.97 -8.81
N ALA A 427 -17.43 14.67 -9.04
CA ALA A 427 -17.91 13.62 -8.17
C ALA A 427 -17.19 13.62 -6.81
N MET A 428 -15.87 13.78 -6.79
CA MET A 428 -15.07 13.81 -5.56
C MET A 428 -15.45 14.96 -4.61
N LEU A 429 -15.99 16.07 -5.14
CA LEU A 429 -16.52 17.18 -4.35
C LEU A 429 -17.77 16.79 -3.54
N VAL A 430 -18.50 15.75 -3.95
CA VAL A 430 -19.59 15.19 -3.17
C VAL A 430 -19.02 14.22 -2.12
N PRO A 431 -19.35 14.38 -0.83
CA PRO A 431 -18.89 13.47 0.21
C PRO A 431 -19.23 12.01 -0.10
N GLY A 432 -18.23 11.13 0.03
CA GLY A 432 -18.41 9.69 -0.11
C GLY A 432 -18.37 9.14 -1.54
N ILE A 433 -18.17 9.98 -2.58
CA ILE A 433 -17.88 9.50 -3.94
C ILE A 433 -16.38 9.61 -4.23
N SER A 434 -15.82 8.55 -4.83
CA SER A 434 -14.42 8.51 -5.23
C SER A 434 -14.25 8.93 -6.70
N GLY A 435 -13.28 9.80 -6.98
CA GLY A 435 -12.95 10.19 -8.36
C GLY A 435 -12.45 9.02 -9.20
N SER A 436 -11.73 8.06 -8.60
CA SER A 436 -11.28 6.84 -9.30
C SER A 436 -12.44 5.92 -9.69
N PHE A 437 -13.56 5.96 -8.96
CA PHE A 437 -14.77 5.24 -9.36
C PHE A 437 -15.39 5.82 -10.64
N VAL A 438 -15.42 7.14 -10.77
CA VAL A 438 -15.89 7.78 -12.01
C VAL A 438 -14.97 7.44 -13.18
N LEU A 439 -13.65 7.47 -12.99
CA LEU A 439 -12.70 7.05 -14.02
C LEU A 439 -12.87 5.56 -14.39
N LEU A 440 -13.28 4.72 -13.44
CA LEU A 440 -13.55 3.30 -13.68
C LEU A 440 -14.79 3.12 -14.57
N ILE A 441 -15.89 3.84 -14.27
CA ILE A 441 -17.09 3.83 -15.11
C ILE A 441 -16.78 4.37 -16.52
N LEU A 442 -15.97 5.42 -16.62
CA LEU A 442 -15.56 6.02 -17.90
C LEU A 442 -14.51 5.20 -18.66
N GLY A 443 -14.09 4.05 -18.14
CA GLY A 443 -13.10 3.17 -18.78
C GLY A 443 -11.69 3.76 -18.87
N LYS A 444 -11.38 4.83 -18.12
CA LYS A 444 -10.06 5.51 -18.12
C LYS A 444 -9.25 5.25 -16.85
N TYR A 445 -9.75 4.43 -15.93
CA TYR A 445 -9.04 4.07 -14.71
C TYR A 445 -7.70 3.37 -14.97
N THR A 446 -7.71 2.29 -15.75
CA THR A 446 -6.47 1.52 -16.05
C THR A 446 -5.45 2.38 -16.79
N ASP A 447 -5.92 3.19 -17.76
CA ASP A 447 -5.08 4.13 -18.50
C ASP A 447 -4.45 5.17 -17.56
N ALA A 448 -5.21 5.70 -16.59
CA ALA A 448 -4.70 6.65 -15.61
C ALA A 448 -3.64 6.03 -14.69
N ILE A 449 -3.84 4.81 -14.22
CA ILE A 449 -2.86 4.07 -13.40
C ILE A 449 -1.58 3.79 -14.20
N GLU A 450 -1.72 3.34 -15.45
CA GLU A 450 -0.56 3.04 -16.31
C GLU A 450 0.22 4.31 -16.67
N ALA A 451 -0.48 5.39 -17.04
CA ALA A 451 0.13 6.69 -17.31
C ALA A 451 0.87 7.24 -16.09
N LEU A 452 0.29 7.11 -14.90
CA LEU A 452 0.95 7.48 -13.64
C LEU A 452 2.20 6.63 -13.37
N GLY A 453 2.12 5.33 -13.62
CA GLY A 453 3.25 4.41 -13.48
C GLY A 453 4.40 4.76 -14.44
N ARG A 454 4.09 5.10 -15.69
CA ARG A 454 5.08 5.46 -16.72
C ARG A 454 5.48 6.93 -16.72
N LEU A 455 4.81 7.77 -15.92
CA LEU A 455 4.90 9.24 -15.98
C LEU A 455 4.61 9.77 -17.40
N ASP A 456 3.57 9.24 -18.03
CA ASP A 456 3.12 9.70 -19.35
C ASP A 456 2.35 11.03 -19.24
N PHE A 457 3.08 12.12 -19.43
CA PHE A 457 2.53 13.48 -19.39
C PHE A 457 1.47 13.75 -20.47
N SER A 458 1.43 12.97 -21.56
CA SER A 458 0.40 13.14 -22.59
C SER A 458 -1.00 12.80 -22.07
N PHE A 459 -1.09 11.93 -21.06
CA PHE A 459 -2.32 11.58 -20.37
C PHE A 459 -2.49 12.37 -19.05
N ILE A 460 -1.41 12.48 -18.25
CA ILE A 460 -1.46 13.14 -16.93
C ILE A 460 -1.82 14.62 -17.06
N ALA A 461 -1.23 15.35 -18.02
CA ALA A 461 -1.43 16.80 -18.09
C ALA A 461 -2.87 17.19 -18.46
N PRO A 462 -3.52 16.59 -19.48
CA PRO A 462 -4.93 16.85 -19.76
C PRO A 462 -5.84 16.45 -18.59
N LEU A 463 -5.59 15.31 -17.95
CA LEU A 463 -6.37 14.86 -16.79
C LEU A 463 -6.27 15.86 -15.65
N ALA A 464 -5.06 16.29 -15.28
CA ALA A 464 -4.81 17.26 -14.22
C ALA A 464 -5.43 18.63 -14.54
N ALA A 465 -5.32 19.10 -15.79
CA ALA A 465 -5.99 20.33 -16.23
C ALA A 465 -7.52 20.22 -16.09
N GLY A 466 -8.08 19.06 -16.40
CA GLY A 466 -9.50 18.75 -16.19
C GLY A 466 -9.89 18.80 -14.72
N VAL A 467 -9.10 18.18 -13.83
CA VAL A 467 -9.32 18.21 -12.37
C VAL A 467 -9.28 19.65 -11.84
N VAL A 468 -8.29 20.46 -12.23
CA VAL A 468 -8.19 21.87 -11.79
C VAL A 468 -9.40 22.67 -12.29
N THR A 469 -9.72 22.54 -13.58
CA THR A 469 -10.83 23.29 -14.19
C THR A 469 -12.18 22.86 -13.60
N GLY A 470 -12.40 21.56 -13.42
CA GLY A 470 -13.62 21.02 -12.82
C GLY A 470 -13.79 21.45 -11.37
N ALA A 471 -12.71 21.48 -10.57
CA ALA A 471 -12.77 21.99 -9.20
C ALA A 471 -13.21 23.46 -9.16
N LEU A 472 -12.66 24.30 -10.04
CA LEU A 472 -13.00 25.72 -10.11
C LEU A 472 -14.45 25.96 -10.60
N LEU A 473 -14.91 25.20 -11.59
CA LEU A 473 -16.24 25.38 -12.17
C LEU A 473 -17.35 24.79 -11.30
N PHE A 474 -17.17 23.57 -10.78
CA PHE A 474 -18.24 22.83 -10.10
C PHE A 474 -18.26 23.03 -8.59
N SER A 475 -17.19 23.53 -7.95
CA SER A 475 -17.18 23.78 -6.50
C SER A 475 -18.39 24.59 -6.04
N ARG A 476 -18.68 25.71 -6.70
CA ARG A 476 -19.84 26.56 -6.36
C ARG A 476 -21.18 25.87 -6.59
N ALA A 477 -21.30 25.13 -7.69
CA ALA A 477 -22.53 24.44 -8.05
C ALA A 477 -22.85 23.31 -7.07
N ILE A 478 -21.85 22.50 -6.72
CA ILE A 478 -21.97 21.40 -5.76
C ILE A 478 -22.20 21.95 -4.34
N SER A 479 -21.48 22.99 -3.92
CA SER A 479 -21.76 23.65 -2.64
C SER A 479 -23.20 24.15 -2.57
N TRP A 480 -23.69 24.85 -3.60
CA TRP A 480 -25.06 25.34 -3.62
C TRP A 480 -26.09 24.20 -3.56
N LEU A 481 -25.87 23.10 -4.31
CA LEU A 481 -26.72 21.90 -4.28
C LEU A 481 -26.71 21.23 -2.90
N LEU A 482 -25.56 21.12 -2.25
CA LEU A 482 -25.45 20.51 -0.93
C LEU A 482 -26.07 21.41 0.16
N ASP A 483 -25.97 22.74 0.03
CA ASP A 483 -26.54 23.67 1.01
C ASP A 483 -28.08 23.75 0.93
N HIS A 484 -28.65 23.68 -0.28
CA HIS A 484 -30.10 23.86 -0.49
C HIS A 484 -30.86 22.54 -0.71
N PHE A 485 -30.19 21.53 -1.28
CA PHE A 485 -30.77 20.25 -1.71
C PHE A 485 -29.94 19.04 -1.23
N TYR A 486 -29.34 19.14 -0.04
CA TYR A 486 -28.48 18.10 0.54
C TYR A 486 -29.04 16.68 0.34
N ARG A 487 -30.28 16.48 0.80
CA ARG A 487 -30.94 15.17 0.80
C ARG A 487 -31.19 14.66 -0.62
N GLN A 488 -31.72 15.51 -1.51
CA GLN A 488 -32.03 15.14 -2.89
C GLN A 488 -30.75 14.79 -3.64
N THR A 489 -29.70 15.59 -3.48
CA THR A 489 -28.39 15.38 -4.08
C THR A 489 -27.79 14.06 -3.62
N LEU A 490 -27.81 13.78 -2.32
CA LEU A 490 -27.23 12.56 -1.77
C LEU A 490 -28.02 11.30 -2.16
N LEU A 491 -29.36 11.37 -2.20
CA LEU A 491 -30.20 10.27 -2.68
C LEU A 491 -30.00 10.00 -4.18
N ALA A 492 -29.87 11.04 -5.00
CA ALA A 492 -29.56 10.87 -6.42
C ALA A 492 -28.17 10.25 -6.62
N VAL A 493 -27.18 10.69 -5.85
CA VAL A 493 -25.82 10.12 -5.84
C VAL A 493 -25.84 8.64 -5.45
N ILE A 494 -26.53 8.29 -4.36
CA ILE A 494 -26.73 6.89 -3.94
C ILE A 494 -27.34 6.07 -5.08
N GLY A 495 -28.33 6.62 -5.76
CA GLY A 495 -28.91 6.00 -6.95
C GLY A 495 -27.89 5.79 -8.07
N VAL A 496 -27.08 6.81 -8.40
CA VAL A 496 -26.01 6.72 -9.42
C VAL A 496 -25.01 5.63 -9.07
N LEU A 497 -24.55 5.57 -7.81
CA LEU A 497 -23.66 4.52 -7.32
C LEU A 497 -24.33 3.14 -7.47
N GLY A 498 -25.60 3.02 -7.12
CA GLY A 498 -26.38 1.78 -7.26
C GLY A 498 -26.53 1.32 -8.70
N GLY A 499 -26.88 2.22 -9.63
CA GLY A 499 -26.99 1.89 -11.06
C GLY A 499 -25.65 1.52 -11.69
N SER A 500 -24.56 2.15 -11.22
CA SER A 500 -23.20 1.86 -11.70
C SER A 500 -22.57 0.60 -11.10
N LEU A 501 -23.21 -0.07 -10.12
CA LEU A 501 -22.78 -1.40 -9.67
C LEU A 501 -22.76 -2.42 -10.82
N LEU A 502 -23.60 -2.25 -11.84
CA LEU A 502 -23.56 -3.07 -13.06
C LEU A 502 -22.25 -2.90 -13.84
N ALA A 503 -21.68 -1.69 -13.84
CA ALA A 503 -20.39 -1.42 -14.49
C ALA A 503 -19.23 -2.16 -13.80
N VAL A 504 -19.33 -2.39 -12.49
CA VAL A 504 -18.30 -3.07 -11.69
C VAL A 504 -18.69 -4.49 -11.28
N TRP A 505 -19.75 -5.05 -11.85
CA TRP A 505 -20.15 -6.43 -11.60
C TRP A 505 -18.99 -7.38 -11.93
N PRO A 506 -18.59 -8.28 -11.02
CA PRO A 506 -17.38 -9.07 -11.18
C PRO A 506 -17.44 -10.06 -12.35
N PHE A 507 -18.60 -10.69 -12.57
CA PHE A 507 -18.75 -11.76 -13.54
C PHE A 507 -19.25 -11.21 -14.88
N LYS A 508 -18.31 -10.96 -15.79
CA LYS A 508 -18.61 -10.46 -17.14
C LYS A 508 -17.96 -11.35 -18.19
N ASP A 509 -18.72 -11.70 -19.21
CA ASP A 509 -18.18 -12.35 -20.39
C ASP A 509 -17.50 -11.29 -21.26
N ARG A 510 -16.17 -11.34 -21.34
CA ARG A 510 -15.33 -10.31 -21.94
C ARG A 510 -14.83 -10.75 -23.29
N HIS A 511 -15.38 -10.14 -24.34
CA HIS A 511 -14.94 -10.37 -25.70
C HIS A 511 -13.89 -9.34 -26.10
N TYR A 512 -12.67 -9.83 -26.33
CA TYR A 512 -11.56 -9.05 -26.82
C TYR A 512 -11.39 -9.26 -28.33
N GLU A 513 -11.22 -8.18 -29.08
CA GLU A 513 -10.85 -8.22 -30.50
C GLU A 513 -9.53 -7.51 -30.74
N THR A 514 -8.74 -8.02 -31.69
CA THR A 514 -7.50 -7.40 -32.11
C THR A 514 -7.80 -6.35 -33.18
N ILE A 515 -7.81 -5.07 -32.80
CA ILE A 515 -8.00 -3.95 -33.73
C ILE A 515 -6.62 -3.34 -34.01
N GLY A 516 -6.06 -3.65 -35.19
CA GLY A 516 -4.70 -3.26 -35.56
C GLY A 516 -3.66 -4.09 -34.79
N THR A 517 -2.77 -3.44 -34.05
CA THR A 517 -1.74 -4.10 -33.20
C THR A 517 -2.15 -4.24 -31.73
N LYS A 518 -3.37 -3.82 -31.37
CA LYS A 518 -3.84 -3.80 -29.98
C LYS A 518 -5.04 -4.72 -29.79
N VAL A 519 -4.97 -5.58 -28.77
CA VAL A 519 -6.12 -6.31 -28.25
C VAL A 519 -6.97 -5.33 -27.44
N LYS A 520 -8.24 -5.15 -27.81
CA LYS A 520 -9.18 -4.25 -27.14
C LYS A 520 -10.42 -5.00 -26.71
N LEU A 521 -10.93 -4.68 -25.53
CA LEU A 521 -12.23 -5.16 -25.07
C LEU A 521 -13.32 -4.50 -25.93
N VAL A 522 -14.20 -5.30 -26.54
CA VAL A 522 -15.29 -4.82 -27.41
C VAL A 522 -16.64 -4.98 -26.73
N ARG A 523 -16.80 -6.02 -25.91
CA ARG A 523 -18.05 -6.31 -25.21
C ARG A 523 -17.78 -6.96 -23.85
N ALA A 524 -18.61 -6.63 -22.85
CA ALA A 524 -18.50 -7.13 -21.49
C ALA A 524 -19.91 -7.37 -20.90
N ASP A 525 -20.51 -8.51 -21.19
CA ASP A 525 -21.88 -8.82 -20.79
C ASP A 525 -21.92 -9.43 -19.39
N PRO A 526 -22.71 -8.89 -18.45
CA PRO A 526 -22.81 -9.44 -17.10
C PRO A 526 -23.55 -10.79 -17.10
N TYR A 527 -23.03 -11.76 -16.36
CA TYR A 527 -23.69 -13.04 -16.12
C TYR A 527 -23.68 -13.40 -14.63
N ILE A 528 -24.49 -14.39 -14.24
CA ILE A 528 -24.47 -14.98 -12.90
C ILE A 528 -23.87 -16.38 -13.03
N PRO A 529 -22.78 -16.70 -12.30
CA PRO A 529 -22.18 -18.03 -12.33
C PRO A 529 -23.18 -19.12 -11.94
N SER A 530 -23.26 -20.19 -12.73
CA SER A 530 -24.05 -21.39 -12.41
C SER A 530 -23.33 -22.31 -11.44
N ASP A 531 -22.00 -22.40 -11.55
CA ASP A 531 -21.16 -23.32 -10.82
C ASP A 531 -20.31 -22.61 -9.77
N PHE A 532 -20.05 -23.28 -8.65
CA PHE A 532 -19.24 -22.74 -7.55
C PHE A 532 -17.80 -23.26 -7.66
N ASP A 533 -17.01 -22.62 -8.53
CA ASP A 533 -15.60 -22.92 -8.72
C ASP A 533 -14.69 -22.05 -7.81
N LEU A 534 -13.37 -22.23 -7.92
CA LEU A 534 -12.40 -21.43 -7.17
C LEU A 534 -12.48 -19.93 -7.52
N THR A 535 -12.82 -19.59 -8.77
CA THR A 535 -13.00 -18.20 -9.22
C THR A 535 -14.11 -17.52 -8.44
N VAL A 536 -15.29 -18.15 -8.38
CA VAL A 536 -16.44 -17.67 -7.63
C VAL A 536 -16.11 -17.56 -6.15
N PHE A 537 -15.44 -18.57 -5.58
CA PHE A 537 -15.01 -18.55 -4.18
C PHE A 537 -14.11 -17.35 -3.86
N PHE A 538 -13.02 -17.14 -4.62
CA PHE A 538 -12.10 -16.02 -4.39
C PHE A 538 -12.74 -14.66 -4.67
N THR A 539 -13.64 -14.58 -5.64
CA THR A 539 -14.41 -13.35 -5.92
C THR A 539 -15.34 -13.00 -4.75
N ILE A 540 -16.03 -13.98 -4.16
CA ILE A 540 -16.87 -13.74 -2.97
C ILE A 540 -16.01 -13.29 -1.79
N VAL A 541 -14.87 -13.95 -1.55
CA VAL A 541 -13.91 -13.53 -0.52
C VAL A 541 -13.45 -12.09 -0.77
N ALA A 542 -13.18 -11.71 -2.02
CA ALA A 542 -12.81 -10.35 -2.38
C ALA A 542 -13.94 -9.34 -2.13
N VAL A 543 -15.19 -9.66 -2.49
CA VAL A 543 -16.38 -8.84 -2.17
C VAL A 543 -16.49 -8.62 -0.66
N LEU A 544 -16.41 -9.69 0.13
CA LEU A 544 -16.49 -9.61 1.59
C LEU A 544 -15.33 -8.80 2.18
N THR A 545 -14.14 -8.94 1.62
CA THR A 545 -12.96 -8.16 2.02
C THR A 545 -13.15 -6.67 1.72
N GLY A 546 -13.71 -6.33 0.56
CA GLY A 546 -14.08 -4.95 0.20
C GLY A 546 -15.10 -4.37 1.18
N ILE A 547 -16.17 -5.11 1.48
CA ILE A 547 -17.18 -4.69 2.46
C ILE A 547 -16.55 -4.48 3.84
N PHE A 548 -15.75 -5.44 4.30
CA PHE A 548 -15.06 -5.35 5.58
C PHE A 548 -14.16 -4.12 5.66
N LEU A 549 -13.35 -3.88 4.62
CA LEU A 549 -12.44 -2.74 4.56
C LEU A 549 -13.22 -1.41 4.62
N TYR A 550 -14.27 -1.25 3.82
CA TYR A 550 -15.08 -0.04 3.87
C TYR A 550 -15.67 0.18 5.27
N ARG A 551 -16.32 -0.84 5.86
CA ARG A 551 -16.94 -0.72 7.19
C ARG A 551 -15.91 -0.44 8.28
N PHE A 552 -14.72 -0.99 8.16
CA PHE A 552 -13.61 -0.70 9.06
C PHE A 552 -13.19 0.78 8.96
N LEU A 553 -13.01 1.30 7.75
CA LEU A 553 -12.67 2.71 7.51
C LEU A 553 -13.78 3.66 7.98
N ASP A 554 -15.04 3.36 7.66
CA ASP A 554 -16.21 4.15 8.05
C ASP A 554 -16.34 4.24 9.58
N ARG A 555 -16.17 3.12 10.30
CA ARG A 555 -16.15 3.11 11.77
C ARG A 555 -15.03 3.98 12.33
N LEU A 556 -13.83 3.91 11.76
CA LEU A 556 -12.72 4.77 12.20
C LEU A 556 -13.02 6.25 11.96
N ALA A 557 -13.72 6.58 10.87
CA ALA A 557 -14.10 7.95 10.55
C ALA A 557 -15.09 8.51 11.57
N GLN A 558 -16.13 7.73 11.90
CA GLN A 558 -17.14 8.10 12.89
C GLN A 558 -16.55 8.31 14.28
N HIS A 559 -15.58 7.48 14.69
CA HIS A 559 -14.88 7.67 15.98
C HIS A 559 -14.06 8.96 15.97
N ALA A 560 -13.33 9.25 14.87
CA ALA A 560 -12.54 10.47 14.74
C ALA A 560 -13.42 11.74 14.73
N GLU A 561 -14.61 11.69 14.14
CA GLU A 561 -15.57 12.79 14.19
C GLU A 561 -16.07 13.05 15.61
N ALA A 562 -16.44 12.00 16.34
CA ALA A 562 -16.93 12.08 17.71
C ALA A 562 -15.89 12.67 18.69
N GLU A 563 -14.60 12.41 18.48
CA GLU A 563 -13.52 13.02 19.28
C GLU A 563 -13.25 14.49 18.93
N SER A 564 -13.75 14.97 17.79
CA SER A 564 -13.49 16.32 17.26
C SER A 564 -14.59 17.36 17.54
N ILE A 565 -15.70 16.91 18.15
CA ILE A 565 -16.86 17.68 18.61
C ILE A 565 -16.76 17.76 20.12
#